data_AF-A0A0G2FUJ3-F1
#
_entry.id   AF-A0A0G2FUJ3-F1
#
_cell.length_a   1.000
_cell.length_b   1.000
_cell.length_c   1.000
_cell.angle_alpha   90.00
_cell.angle_beta   90.00
_cell.angle_gamma   90.00
#
_symmetry.space_group_name_H-M   'P 1'
#
loop_
_entity.id
_entity.type
_entity.pdbx_description
1 polymer ?
#
loop_
_entity_poly.entity_id
_entity_poly.type
_entity_poly.pdbx_seq_one_letter_code
_entity_poly.pdbx_strand_id
1 'polypeptide(L)'
;MAAETEAQKPPPRSFHSFIWDTDTHLKSPEERRLLRKLDWSILTIGCLGFFMKYLDQGNLANAYVSGMQEDLAMYGNEYTYAQTAYTCAYAVMQVPSTLIVQKIRPSIWLVIMEVGWGVWTFAQAGMHNVGELYAFRFLVGLFESSFFPVLLYVLGSWYTKTELAKRVAICRVYKDPGVLCISGVTFVLIV
;
A
#
# COMPACT_ATOMS: atom_id res chain seq x y z
N MET A 1 -2.69 -3.28 56.37
CA MET A 1 -3.94 -3.40 55.60
C MET A 1 -3.57 -3.34 54.12
N ALA A 2 -3.08 -4.47 53.60
CA ALA A 2 -2.68 -4.62 52.21
C ALA A 2 -3.94 -4.95 51.41
N ALA A 3 -4.35 -4.04 50.53
CA ALA A 3 -5.36 -4.35 49.53
C ALA A 3 -4.68 -5.26 48.49
N GLU A 4 -5.10 -6.51 48.46
CA GLU A 4 -4.71 -7.47 47.43
C GLU A 4 -5.20 -6.94 46.08
N THR A 5 -4.26 -6.53 45.23
CA THR A 5 -4.51 -6.26 43.82
C THR A 5 -4.96 -7.57 43.18
N GLU A 6 -6.26 -7.74 42.97
CA GLU A 6 -6.83 -8.88 42.24
C GLU A 6 -6.16 -8.99 40.87
N ALA A 7 -5.28 -9.98 40.73
CA ALA A 7 -4.64 -10.33 39.48
C ALA A 7 -5.70 -10.94 38.55
N GLN A 8 -6.27 -10.09 37.71
CA GLN A 8 -7.25 -10.47 36.69
C GLN A 8 -6.61 -11.52 35.74
N LYS A 9 -7.09 -12.76 35.84
CA LYS A 9 -6.57 -13.92 35.10
C LYS A 9 -6.71 -13.67 33.58
N PRO A 10 -5.64 -13.84 32.77
CA PRO A 10 -5.74 -13.57 31.34
C PRO A 10 -6.75 -14.52 30.68
N PRO A 11 -7.65 -14.02 29.82
CA PRO A 11 -8.63 -14.85 29.13
C PRO A 11 -7.93 -15.89 28.25
N PRO A 12 -8.58 -17.04 27.94
CA PRO A 12 -8.00 -18.07 27.09
C PRO A 12 -7.59 -17.47 25.75
N ARG A 13 -6.32 -17.62 25.39
CA ARG A 13 -5.75 -17.07 24.16
C ARG A 13 -6.29 -17.87 22.97
N SER A 14 -7.25 -17.30 22.25
CA SER A 14 -7.63 -17.80 20.93
C SER A 14 -6.50 -17.53 19.94
N PHE A 15 -6.25 -18.44 18.99
CA PHE A 15 -5.24 -18.24 17.94
C PHE A 15 -5.47 -16.91 17.18
N HIS A 16 -6.73 -16.50 17.07
CA HIS A 16 -7.15 -15.22 16.52
C HIS A 16 -6.65 -14.02 17.35
N SER A 17 -6.79 -14.06 18.68
CA SER A 17 -6.32 -12.96 19.53
C SER A 17 -4.79 -12.91 19.60
N PHE A 18 -4.09 -14.03 19.39
CA PHE A 18 -2.63 -14.04 19.31
C PHE A 18 -2.10 -13.30 18.07
N ILE A 19 -2.73 -13.53 16.90
CA ILE A 19 -2.35 -12.88 15.64
C ILE A 19 -2.70 -11.39 15.67
N TRP A 20 -3.93 -11.07 16.04
CA TRP A 20 -4.44 -9.71 15.94
C TRP A 20 -4.09 -8.82 17.13
N ASP A 21 -4.01 -9.38 18.33
CA ASP A 21 -4.23 -8.60 19.56
C ASP A 21 -3.27 -9.04 20.70
N THR A 22 -1.98 -8.77 20.53
CA THR A 22 -0.95 -9.17 21.53
C THR A 22 -1.10 -8.42 22.86
N ASP A 23 -1.74 -7.24 22.85
CA ASP A 23 -1.94 -6.37 24.03
C ASP A 23 -3.42 -6.26 24.47
N THR A 24 -4.26 -7.26 24.13
CA THR A 24 -5.72 -7.22 24.40
C THR A 24 -6.08 -6.92 25.86
N HIS A 25 -5.24 -7.33 26.80
CA HIS A 25 -5.47 -7.24 28.24
C HIS A 25 -5.23 -5.84 28.84
N LEU A 26 -4.59 -4.92 28.10
CA LEU A 26 -4.27 -3.56 28.56
C LEU A 26 -5.23 -2.49 28.01
N LYS A 27 -6.11 -2.86 27.07
CA LYS A 27 -6.91 -1.90 26.28
C LYS A 27 -8.37 -1.83 26.72
N SER A 28 -8.89 -0.61 26.82
CA SER A 28 -10.30 -0.38 27.16
C SER A 28 -11.24 -0.89 26.03
N PRO A 29 -12.51 -1.20 26.34
CA PRO A 29 -13.49 -1.61 25.33
C PRO A 29 -13.67 -0.56 24.21
N GLU A 30 -13.49 0.72 24.53
CA GLU A 30 -13.60 1.83 23.59
C GLU A 30 -12.41 1.88 22.63
N GLU A 31 -11.19 1.65 23.13
CA GLU A 31 -9.98 1.59 22.31
C GLU A 31 -10.06 0.47 21.27
N ARG A 32 -10.61 -0.70 21.64
CA ARG A 32 -10.83 -1.81 20.68
C ARG A 32 -11.84 -1.46 19.59
N ARG A 33 -12.88 -0.67 19.92
CA ARG A 33 -13.85 -0.22 18.92
C ARG A 33 -13.24 0.79 17.94
N LEU A 34 -12.36 1.66 18.44
CA LEU A 34 -11.60 2.59 17.61
C LEU A 34 -10.65 1.85 16.67
N LEU A 35 -9.86 0.91 17.19
CA LEU A 35 -8.91 0.12 16.39
C LEU A 35 -9.60 -0.65 15.28
N ARG A 36 -10.75 -1.31 15.56
CA ARG A 36 -11.52 -2.00 14.51
C ARG A 36 -12.02 -1.05 13.42
N LYS A 37 -12.50 0.14 13.80
CA LYS A 37 -12.97 1.13 12.83
C LYS A 37 -11.82 1.66 11.96
N LEU A 38 -10.65 1.81 12.57
CA LEU A 38 -9.43 2.27 11.91
C LEU A 38 -8.87 1.20 10.97
N ASP A 39 -8.82 -0.06 11.42
CA ASP A 39 -8.43 -1.22 10.62
C ASP A 39 -9.34 -1.36 9.40
N TRP A 40 -10.65 -1.23 9.59
CA TRP A 40 -11.61 -1.30 8.49
C TRP A 40 -11.48 -0.15 7.48
N SER A 41 -11.03 1.03 7.90
CA SER A 41 -10.91 2.20 7.02
C SER A 41 -9.54 2.29 6.36
N ILE A 42 -8.47 2.42 7.16
CA ILE A 42 -7.11 2.69 6.68
C ILE A 42 -6.51 1.46 6.03
N LEU A 43 -6.72 0.28 6.63
CA LEU A 43 -6.08 -0.95 6.16
C LEU A 43 -6.76 -1.43 4.88
N THR A 44 -8.09 -1.36 4.78
CA THR A 44 -8.83 -1.65 3.54
C THR A 44 -8.40 -0.74 2.39
N ILE A 45 -8.33 0.58 2.62
CA ILE A 45 -7.90 1.55 1.60
C ILE A 45 -6.42 1.31 1.22
N GLY A 46 -5.55 1.05 2.20
CA GLY A 46 -4.14 0.76 1.98
C GLY A 46 -3.92 -0.50 1.14
N CYS A 47 -4.62 -1.59 1.46
CA CYS A 47 -4.57 -2.84 0.70
C CYS A 47 -5.10 -2.67 -0.72
N LEU A 48 -6.25 -2.00 -0.87
CA LEU A 48 -6.83 -1.72 -2.19
C LEU A 48 -5.89 -0.86 -3.05
N GLY A 49 -5.24 0.15 -2.45
CA GLY A 49 -4.28 1.01 -3.15
C GLY A 49 -3.00 0.25 -3.58
N PHE A 50 -2.49 -0.67 -2.75
CA PHE A 50 -1.40 -1.55 -3.17
C PHE A 50 -1.81 -2.50 -4.29
N PHE A 51 -3.03 -3.03 -4.22
CA PHE A 51 -3.58 -3.91 -5.25
C PHE A 51 -3.73 -3.19 -6.59
N MET A 52 -4.31 -1.98 -6.60
CA MET A 52 -4.47 -1.19 -7.82
C MET A 52 -3.12 -0.88 -8.49
N LYS A 53 -2.09 -0.54 -7.71
CA LYS A 53 -0.74 -0.29 -8.21
C LYS A 53 -0.06 -1.53 -8.76
N TYR A 54 -0.28 -2.67 -8.11
CA TYR A 54 0.16 -3.95 -8.63
C TYR A 54 -0.53 -4.28 -9.97
N LEU A 55 -1.84 -4.04 -10.06
CA LEU A 55 -2.60 -4.21 -11.30
C LEU A 55 -2.06 -3.32 -12.42
N ASP A 56 -1.69 -2.05 -12.15
CA ASP A 56 -1.12 -1.17 -13.16
C ASP A 56 0.19 -1.74 -13.75
N GLN A 57 1.10 -2.20 -12.89
CA GLN A 57 2.36 -2.80 -13.33
C GLN A 57 2.14 -4.12 -14.11
N GLY A 58 1.21 -4.95 -13.63
CA GLY A 58 0.83 -6.20 -14.29
C GLY A 58 0.12 -5.96 -15.63
N ASN A 59 -0.73 -4.94 -15.72
CA ASN A 59 -1.44 -4.58 -16.93
C ASN A 59 -0.48 -4.18 -18.06
N LEU A 60 0.63 -3.50 -17.76
CA LEU A 60 1.63 -3.23 -18.81
C LEU A 60 2.34 -4.49 -19.27
N ALA A 61 2.72 -5.37 -18.35
CA ALA A 61 3.35 -6.64 -18.73
C ALA A 61 2.42 -7.47 -19.63
N ASN A 62 1.14 -7.51 -19.29
CA ASN A 62 0.11 -8.17 -20.10
C ASN A 62 -0.10 -7.46 -21.45
N ALA A 63 -0.18 -6.13 -21.47
CA ALA A 63 -0.33 -5.35 -22.69
C ALA A 63 0.85 -5.52 -23.65
N TYR A 64 2.08 -5.59 -23.11
CA TYR A 64 3.29 -5.87 -23.88
C TYR A 64 3.17 -7.18 -24.66
N VAL A 65 2.72 -8.25 -24.01
CA VAL A 65 2.54 -9.57 -24.64
C VAL A 65 1.27 -9.64 -25.51
N SER A 66 0.30 -8.76 -25.30
CA SER A 66 -1.00 -8.79 -26.00
C SER A 66 -1.03 -8.05 -27.34
N GLY A 67 0.04 -7.37 -27.74
CA GLY A 67 0.08 -6.62 -29.01
C GLY A 67 0.76 -5.25 -28.94
N MET A 68 1.04 -4.73 -27.73
CA MET A 68 1.68 -3.42 -27.60
C MET A 68 3.12 -3.41 -28.17
N GLN A 69 3.77 -4.57 -28.23
CA GLN A 69 5.08 -4.69 -28.88
C GLN A 69 4.98 -4.41 -30.39
N GLU A 70 3.98 -5.00 -31.06
CA GLU A 70 3.75 -4.84 -32.50
C GLU A 70 3.21 -3.45 -32.85
N ASP A 71 2.29 -2.92 -32.04
CA ASP A 71 1.64 -1.62 -32.28
C ASP A 71 2.60 -0.43 -32.15
N LEU A 72 3.54 -0.48 -31.20
CA LEU A 72 4.56 0.56 -31.00
C LEU A 72 5.88 0.23 -31.71
N ALA A 73 5.94 -0.90 -32.44
CA ALA A 73 7.15 -1.44 -33.05
C ALA A 73 8.34 -1.49 -32.07
N MET A 74 8.11 -2.02 -30.86
CA MET A 74 9.14 -2.14 -29.85
C MET A 74 10.12 -3.27 -30.17
N TYR A 75 11.43 -2.96 -30.14
CA TYR A 75 12.48 -3.92 -30.43
C TYR A 75 13.45 -4.10 -29.26
N GLY A 76 13.83 -5.35 -28.97
CA GLY A 76 14.87 -5.65 -27.99
C GLY A 76 14.49 -5.26 -26.55
N ASN A 77 15.31 -4.39 -25.93
CA ASN A 77 15.22 -4.06 -24.50
C ASN A 77 14.37 -2.82 -24.19
N GLU A 78 13.59 -2.32 -25.14
CA GLU A 78 12.83 -1.09 -24.98
C GLU A 78 11.78 -1.17 -23.85
N TYR A 79 11.13 -2.32 -23.68
CA TYR A 79 10.26 -2.57 -22.53
C TYR A 79 11.01 -2.48 -21.20
N THR A 80 12.22 -3.04 -21.14
CA THR A 80 13.07 -2.98 -19.95
C THR A 80 13.53 -1.54 -19.66
N TYR A 81 13.76 -0.73 -20.69
CA TYR A 81 14.05 0.70 -20.51
C TYR A 81 12.85 1.46 -19.95
N ALA A 82 11.62 1.18 -20.41
CA ALA A 82 10.41 1.76 -19.83
C ALA A 82 10.26 1.42 -18.33
N GLN A 83 10.49 0.16 -17.97
CA GLN A 83 10.46 -0.30 -16.57
C GLN A 83 11.57 0.32 -15.71
N THR A 84 12.75 0.50 -16.30
CA THR A 84 13.88 1.14 -15.64
C THR A 84 13.59 2.62 -15.41
N ALA A 85 13.00 3.33 -16.38
CA ALA A 85 12.59 4.73 -16.23
C ALA A 85 11.58 4.90 -15.08
N TYR A 86 10.58 4.02 -14.98
CA TYR A 86 9.66 3.95 -13.86
C TYR A 86 10.41 3.74 -12.53
N THR A 87 11.32 2.77 -12.47
CA THR A 87 12.07 2.45 -11.25
C THR A 87 12.98 3.59 -10.81
N CYS A 88 13.66 4.26 -11.75
CA CYS A 88 14.49 5.43 -11.49
C CYS A 88 13.66 6.60 -10.96
N ALA A 89 12.53 6.92 -11.60
CA ALA A 89 11.61 7.94 -11.11
C ALA A 89 11.12 7.63 -9.69
N TYR A 90 10.73 6.38 -9.47
CA TYR A 90 10.26 5.91 -8.18
C TYR A 90 11.35 6.09 -7.10
N ALA A 91 12.57 5.64 -7.37
CA ALA A 91 13.69 5.75 -6.44
C ALA A 91 14.04 7.21 -6.11
N VAL A 92 14.07 8.09 -7.12
CA VAL A 92 14.39 9.51 -6.95
C VAL A 92 13.32 10.21 -6.14
N MET A 93 12.02 9.93 -6.39
CA MET A 93 10.92 10.61 -5.70
C MET A 93 10.56 9.99 -4.34
N GLN A 94 11.04 8.78 -4.04
CA GLN A 94 10.87 8.16 -2.73
C GLN A 94 11.56 8.96 -1.61
N VAL A 95 12.75 9.49 -1.85
CA VAL A 95 13.47 10.33 -0.87
C VAL A 95 12.73 11.64 -0.57
N PRO A 96 12.41 12.51 -1.55
CA PRO A 96 11.71 13.76 -1.28
C PRO A 96 10.30 13.54 -0.75
N SER A 97 9.57 12.51 -1.22
CA SER A 97 8.22 12.23 -0.69
C SER A 97 8.25 11.90 0.80
N THR A 98 9.24 11.15 1.30
CA THR A 98 9.38 10.88 2.74
C THR A 98 9.62 12.16 3.57
N LEU A 99 10.36 13.13 3.03
CA LEU A 99 10.63 14.41 3.70
C LEU A 99 9.41 15.33 3.67
N ILE A 100 8.68 15.36 2.57
CA ILE A 100 7.50 16.21 2.39
C ILE A 100 6.37 15.79 3.35
N VAL A 101 6.21 14.50 3.60
CA VAL A 101 5.20 13.96 4.53
C VAL A 101 5.39 14.46 5.97
N GLN A 102 6.61 14.86 6.35
CA GLN A 102 6.86 15.46 7.67
C GLN A 102 6.41 16.94 7.75
N LYS A 103 6.27 17.62 6.61
CA LYS A 103 5.92 19.05 6.53
C LYS A 103 4.47 19.29 6.13
N ILE A 104 3.91 18.44 5.27
CA ILE A 104 2.56 18.58 4.71
C ILE A 104 1.63 17.54 5.33
N ARG A 105 0.35 17.88 5.50
CA ARG A 105 -0.66 16.92 5.97
C ARG A 105 -0.67 15.69 5.05
N PRO A 106 -0.40 14.47 5.56
CA PRO A 106 -0.23 13.27 4.76
C PRO A 106 -1.48 12.92 3.94
N SER A 107 -2.67 13.22 4.48
CA SER A 107 -3.93 13.00 3.78
C SER A 107 -4.05 13.82 2.49
N ILE A 108 -3.61 15.08 2.49
CA ILE A 108 -3.67 15.94 1.28
C ILE A 108 -2.62 15.48 0.28
N TRP A 109 -1.41 15.21 0.76
CA TRP A 109 -0.32 14.73 -0.10
C TRP A 109 -0.67 13.40 -0.77
N LEU A 110 -1.24 12.45 -0.03
CA LEU A 110 -1.71 11.17 -0.58
C LEU A 110 -2.69 11.39 -1.73
N VAL A 111 -3.71 12.23 -1.53
CA VAL A 111 -4.76 12.45 -2.53
C VAL A 111 -4.19 13.08 -3.79
N ILE A 112 -3.32 14.08 -3.67
CA ILE A 112 -2.71 14.74 -4.84
C ILE A 112 -1.87 13.72 -5.63
N MET A 113 -1.08 12.90 -4.94
CA MET A 113 -0.22 11.92 -5.58
C MET A 113 -1.02 10.78 -6.21
N GLU A 114 -2.08 10.31 -5.54
CA GLU A 114 -2.96 9.25 -6.05
C GLU A 114 -3.75 9.72 -7.28
N VAL A 115 -4.27 10.95 -7.26
CA VAL A 115 -4.95 11.55 -8.41
C VAL A 115 -3.97 11.78 -9.56
N GLY A 116 -2.77 12.29 -9.27
CA GLY A 116 -1.73 12.46 -10.27
C GLY A 116 -1.34 11.14 -10.94
N TRP A 117 -1.12 10.10 -10.14
CA TRP A 117 -0.89 8.73 -10.63
C TRP A 117 -2.03 8.26 -11.54
N GLY A 118 -3.28 8.35 -11.08
CA GLY A 118 -4.45 7.93 -11.86
C GLY A 118 -4.57 8.66 -13.20
N VAL A 119 -4.36 9.99 -13.22
CA VAL A 119 -4.40 10.80 -14.45
C VAL A 119 -3.37 10.32 -15.46
N TRP A 120 -2.12 10.08 -15.03
CA TRP A 120 -1.07 9.62 -15.94
C TRP A 120 -1.25 8.16 -16.38
N THR A 121 -1.78 7.29 -15.51
CA THR A 121 -2.17 5.93 -15.88
C THR A 121 -3.23 5.92 -16.97
N PHE A 122 -4.27 6.78 -16.86
CA PHE A 122 -5.28 6.90 -17.91
C PHE A 122 -4.72 7.54 -19.19
N ALA A 123 -3.85 8.55 -19.07
CA ALA A 123 -3.22 9.18 -20.22
C ALA A 123 -2.35 8.20 -21.03
N GLN A 124 -1.75 7.20 -20.38
CA GLN A 124 -0.96 6.16 -21.03
C GLN A 124 -1.77 5.34 -22.06
N ALA A 125 -3.10 5.27 -21.93
CA ALA A 125 -3.95 4.56 -22.90
C ALA A 125 -3.97 5.21 -24.30
N GLY A 126 -3.59 6.49 -24.40
CA GLY A 126 -3.52 7.23 -25.67
C GLY A 126 -2.12 7.37 -26.25
N MET A 127 -1.15 6.55 -25.80
CA MET A 127 0.21 6.61 -26.33
C MET A 127 0.31 5.97 -27.71
N HIS A 128 1.10 6.59 -28.59
CA HIS A 128 1.33 6.09 -29.95
C HIS A 128 2.81 5.81 -30.24
N ASN A 129 3.70 6.28 -29.36
CA ASN A 129 5.15 6.19 -29.54
C ASN A 129 5.86 5.58 -28.33
N VAL A 130 6.97 4.89 -28.56
CA VAL A 130 7.84 4.34 -27.48
C VAL A 130 8.39 5.43 -26.57
N GLY A 131 8.71 6.61 -27.11
CA GLY A 131 9.17 7.75 -26.31
C GLY A 131 8.10 8.30 -25.35
N GLU A 132 6.84 8.28 -25.77
CA GLU A 132 5.70 8.67 -24.92
C GLU A 132 5.50 7.65 -23.80
N LEU A 133 5.63 6.35 -24.09
CA LEU A 133 5.62 5.30 -23.07
C LEU A 133 6.67 5.57 -21.99
N TYR A 134 7.91 5.94 -22.35
CA TYR A 134 8.95 6.26 -21.37
C TYR A 134 8.61 7.48 -20.52
N ALA A 135 8.08 8.54 -21.13
CA ALA A 135 7.68 9.75 -20.42
C ALA A 135 6.53 9.46 -19.43
N PHE A 136 5.48 8.76 -19.89
CA PHE A 136 4.37 8.35 -19.02
C PHE A 136 4.85 7.44 -17.89
N ARG A 137 5.75 6.48 -18.17
CA ARG A 137 6.33 5.61 -17.13
C ARG A 137 7.11 6.36 -16.08
N PHE A 138 7.90 7.34 -16.51
CA PHE A 138 8.62 8.19 -15.59
C PHE A 138 7.64 8.96 -14.70
N LEU A 139 6.60 9.59 -15.26
CA LEU A 139 5.61 10.36 -14.51
C LEU A 139 4.82 9.48 -13.54
N VAL A 140 4.29 8.33 -13.99
CA VAL A 140 3.60 7.35 -13.13
C VAL A 140 4.50 6.94 -11.96
N GLY A 141 5.77 6.63 -12.21
CA GLY A 141 6.73 6.28 -11.17
C GLY A 141 7.01 7.40 -10.16
N LEU A 142 7.03 8.66 -10.60
CA LEU A 142 7.16 9.80 -9.70
C LEU A 142 5.98 9.85 -8.71
N PHE A 143 4.75 9.81 -9.21
CA PHE A 143 3.55 9.94 -8.37
C PHE A 143 3.32 8.70 -7.48
N GLU A 144 3.61 7.50 -7.99
CA GLU A 144 3.41 6.24 -7.26
C GLU A 144 4.35 6.11 -6.04
N SER A 145 5.57 6.67 -6.12
CA SER A 145 6.62 6.57 -5.09
C SER A 145 6.20 7.01 -3.68
N SER A 146 5.26 7.96 -3.61
CA SER A 146 4.76 8.56 -2.38
C SER A 146 3.86 7.63 -1.57
N PHE A 147 3.24 6.63 -2.20
CA PHE A 147 2.19 5.85 -1.55
C PHE A 147 2.69 5.08 -0.34
N PHE A 148 3.81 4.38 -0.50
CA PHE A 148 4.42 3.58 0.55
C PHE A 148 4.83 4.40 1.79
N PRO A 149 5.63 5.48 1.67
CA PRO A 149 6.03 6.27 2.83
C PRO A 149 4.86 7.01 3.49
N VAL A 150 3.87 7.47 2.72
CA VAL A 150 2.68 8.12 3.29
C VAL A 150 1.84 7.12 4.08
N LEU A 151 1.62 5.92 3.53
CA LEU A 151 0.86 4.89 4.23
C LEU A 151 1.56 4.49 5.53
N LEU A 152 2.88 4.29 5.52
CA LEU A 152 3.63 4.02 6.74
C LEU A 152 3.51 5.15 7.77
N TYR A 153 3.53 6.40 7.34
CA TYR A 153 3.37 7.55 8.22
C TYR A 153 1.97 7.60 8.85
N VAL A 154 0.93 7.36 8.04
CA VAL A 154 -0.46 7.29 8.53
C VAL A 154 -0.61 6.14 9.52
N LEU A 155 -0.14 4.94 9.19
CA LEU A 155 -0.18 3.80 10.11
C LEU A 155 0.61 4.10 11.41
N GLY A 156 1.79 4.69 11.31
CA GLY A 156 2.61 5.05 12.47
C GLY A 156 2.01 6.15 13.35
N SER A 157 1.11 6.98 12.81
CA SER A 157 0.44 8.04 13.57
C SER A 157 -0.69 7.52 14.45
N TRP A 158 -1.32 6.40 14.06
CA TRP A 158 -2.50 5.87 14.74
C TRP A 158 -2.26 4.56 15.49
N TYR A 159 -1.23 3.78 15.12
CA TYR A 159 -0.93 2.48 15.71
C TYR A 159 0.30 2.51 16.61
N THR A 160 0.26 1.75 17.71
CA THR A 160 1.43 1.53 18.56
C THR A 160 2.47 0.67 17.85
N LYS A 161 3.75 0.80 18.24
CA LYS A 161 4.88 0.09 17.60
C LYS A 161 4.69 -1.44 17.54
N THR A 162 4.07 -2.03 18.57
CA THR A 162 3.79 -3.47 18.67
C THR A 162 2.76 -3.94 17.65
N GLU A 163 1.83 -3.08 17.26
CA GLU A 163 0.77 -3.42 16.32
C GLU A 163 1.07 -2.99 14.89
N LEU A 164 1.83 -1.90 14.73
CA LEU A 164 2.26 -1.36 13.44
C LEU A 164 2.98 -2.41 12.59
N ALA A 165 3.93 -3.15 13.19
CA ALA A 165 4.71 -4.15 12.47
C ALA A 165 3.83 -5.24 11.84
N LYS A 166 2.81 -5.71 12.57
CA LYS A 166 1.87 -6.73 12.10
C LYS A 166 0.98 -6.20 10.99
N ARG A 167 0.40 -5.01 11.17
CA ARG A 167 -0.48 -4.37 10.18
C ARG A 167 0.25 -4.01 8.89
N VAL A 168 1.49 -3.55 8.98
CA VAL A 168 2.35 -3.30 7.82
C VAL A 168 2.72 -4.60 7.11
N ALA A 169 3.05 -5.66 7.85
CA ALA A 169 3.32 -6.97 7.27
C ALA A 169 2.11 -7.49 6.48
N ILE A 170 0.90 -7.35 7.04
CA ILE A 170 -0.34 -7.70 6.37
C ILE A 170 -0.50 -6.89 5.06
N CYS A 171 -0.37 -5.56 5.11
CA CYS A 171 -0.46 -4.72 3.92
C CYS A 171 0.57 -5.09 2.84
N ARG A 172 1.77 -5.53 3.25
CA ARG A 172 2.81 -5.98 2.31
C ARG A 172 2.48 -7.33 1.68
N VAL A 173 1.96 -8.27 2.45
CA VAL A 173 1.55 -9.59 1.95
C VAL A 173 0.45 -9.46 0.89
N TYR A 174 -0.42 -8.44 0.99
CA TYR A 174 -1.43 -8.14 -0.03
C TYR A 174 -0.87 -7.69 -1.38
N LYS A 175 0.37 -7.21 -1.43
CA LYS A 175 1.03 -6.85 -2.67
C LYS A 175 1.34 -8.09 -3.53
N ASP A 176 1.40 -9.28 -2.94
CA ASP A 176 1.71 -10.53 -3.64
C ASP A 176 0.43 -11.23 -4.15
N PRO A 177 0.34 -11.57 -5.45
CA PRO A 177 -0.88 -12.10 -6.08
C PRO A 177 -1.30 -13.48 -5.54
N GLY A 178 -0.34 -14.30 -5.11
CA GLY A 178 -0.62 -15.63 -4.54
C GLY A 178 -1.35 -15.57 -3.20
N VAL A 179 -1.26 -14.46 -2.48
CA VAL A 179 -1.88 -14.31 -1.16
C VAL A 179 -3.19 -13.56 -1.22
N LEU A 180 -3.37 -12.63 -2.17
CA LEU A 180 -4.61 -11.85 -2.33
C LEU A 180 -5.87 -12.72 -2.51
N CYS A 181 -5.79 -13.80 -3.32
CA CYS A 181 -6.90 -14.74 -3.51
C CYS A 181 -7.29 -15.49 -2.22
N ILE A 182 -6.37 -15.57 -1.25
CA ILE A 182 -6.56 -16.31 0.00
C ILE A 182 -6.91 -15.35 1.15
N SER A 183 -6.35 -14.13 1.18
CA SER A 183 -6.45 -13.22 2.33
C SER A 183 -7.48 -12.11 2.18
N GLY A 184 -7.80 -11.66 0.95
CA GLY A 184 -8.70 -10.51 0.73
C GLY A 184 -10.12 -10.74 1.25
N VAL A 185 -10.61 -11.97 1.12
CA VAL A 185 -11.90 -12.39 1.70
C VAL A 185 -11.76 -12.65 3.20
N THR A 186 -10.63 -13.21 3.63
CA THR A 186 -10.41 -13.59 5.03
C THR A 186 -10.23 -12.39 5.95
N PHE A 187 -9.58 -11.30 5.54
CA PHE A 187 -9.40 -10.12 6.40
C PHE A 187 -10.70 -9.31 6.58
N VAL A 188 -11.53 -9.22 5.54
CA VAL A 188 -12.87 -8.62 5.66
C VAL A 188 -13.79 -9.49 6.53
N LEU A 189 -13.59 -10.81 6.56
CA LEU A 189 -14.34 -11.74 7.41
C LEU A 189 -13.81 -11.83 8.86
N ILE A 190 -12.59 -11.36 9.11
CA ILE A 190 -11.89 -11.47 10.40
C ILE A 190 -12.02 -10.21 11.27
N VAL A 191 -12.20 -9.03 10.65
CA VAL A 191 -12.44 -7.74 11.35
C VAL A 191 -13.93 -7.56 11.66
#